data_AF-A0A7Y4TJV3-F1
#
_entry.id   AF-A0A7Y4TJV3-F1
#
_cell.length_a   1.000
_cell.length_b   1.000
_cell.length_c   1.000
_cell.angle_alpha   90.00
_cell.angle_beta   90.00
_cell.angle_gamma   90.00
#
_symmetry.space_group_name_H-M   'P 1'
#
loop_
_entity.id
_entity.type
_entity.pdbx_description
1 polymer ?
#
loop_
_entity_poly.entity_id
_entity_poly.type
_entity_poly.pdbx_seq_one_letter_code
_entity_poly.pdbx_strand_id
1 'polypeptide(L)'
;MMKPAATKKLLLAPDAMVPQRDVLLDADSMASRISSAAAKHRLPKIDSCKIARVKYRFGTSLRVLYDVRFGGQAVKIAARTFSPYRLTEIRQPQISAEENLNRFPDFVDETLGAAFWIFPNDKKIANLGTFKDIPDGLADISNRNWKTSRIAAYAPEKCATAECLDANGETIAYAKVFAGEEGCRVFEIYRALTRLDDAIPRVLNYSRPHKMLLLEAVPGVRVADMKDNSNEVYERLGAAIALFHRIPPPANLGRANRLDPQRMPHALQTIITARPDVAFQAARLVEKLSSFSHAQGPTVSLHGDVHAKNAIWNDGKLTLIDLDQASAGDASADIGSFLAGLHYRECVGEISAKTRSV
;
A
#
# COMPACT_ATOMS: atom_id res chain seq x y z
N MET A 1 -15.01 2.91 38.07
CA MET A 1 -13.81 3.46 37.40
C MET A 1 -12.82 2.32 37.19
N MET A 2 -12.99 1.52 36.12
CA MET A 2 -12.08 0.42 35.79
C MET A 2 -10.88 1.00 35.05
N LYS A 3 -9.68 0.78 35.59
CA LYS A 3 -8.43 1.04 34.86
C LYS A 3 -8.46 0.23 33.56
N PRO A 4 -8.12 0.82 32.39
CA PRO A 4 -7.89 0.02 31.20
C PRO A 4 -6.75 -0.95 31.52
N ALA A 5 -6.98 -2.25 31.28
CA ALA A 5 -5.93 -3.25 31.36
C ALA A 5 -4.79 -2.79 30.46
N ALA A 6 -3.60 -2.60 31.03
CA ALA A 6 -2.41 -2.27 30.25
C ALA A 6 -2.25 -3.35 29.18
N THR A 7 -2.49 -3.00 27.93
CA THR A 7 -2.30 -3.87 26.78
C THR A 7 -0.83 -4.26 26.79
N LYS A 8 -0.54 -5.49 27.24
CA LYS A 8 0.82 -6.04 27.23
C LYS A 8 1.27 -5.93 25.77
N LYS A 9 2.19 -5.01 25.47
CA LYS A 9 2.71 -4.77 24.13
C LYS A 9 3.41 -6.07 23.73
N LEU A 10 2.68 -6.96 23.06
CA LEU A 10 3.20 -8.26 22.62
C LEU A 10 4.23 -7.96 21.53
N LEU A 11 5.50 -7.92 21.95
CA LEU A 11 6.63 -7.68 21.07
C LEU A 11 6.83 -8.91 20.18
N LEU A 12 6.99 -8.69 18.88
CA LEU A 12 7.45 -9.73 17.97
C LEU A 12 8.82 -10.22 18.42
N ALA A 13 9.08 -11.51 18.28
CA ALA A 13 10.40 -12.10 18.55
C ALA A 13 11.50 -11.34 17.79
N PRO A 14 12.74 -11.29 18.30
CA PRO A 14 13.86 -10.71 17.59
C PRO A 14 14.03 -11.35 16.19
N ASP A 15 14.36 -10.53 15.20
CA ASP A 15 14.59 -11.00 13.83
C ASP A 15 16.08 -10.87 13.49
N ALA A 16 16.79 -12.00 13.45
CA ALA A 16 18.22 -12.02 13.17
C ALA A 16 18.58 -11.46 11.78
N MET A 17 17.64 -11.51 10.81
CA MET A 17 17.85 -10.96 9.47
C MET A 17 17.54 -9.46 9.40
N VAL A 18 16.85 -8.93 10.42
CA VAL A 18 16.53 -7.49 10.56
C VAL A 18 16.74 -7.06 12.01
N PRO A 19 17.99 -7.13 12.53
CA PRO A 19 18.26 -6.95 13.96
C PRO A 19 17.87 -5.55 14.47
N GLN A 20 17.87 -4.56 13.57
CA GLN A 20 17.55 -3.16 13.87
C GLN A 20 16.09 -2.80 13.54
N ARG A 21 15.20 -3.81 13.42
CA ARG A 21 13.78 -3.62 13.12
C ARG A 21 13.14 -2.59 14.03
N ASP A 22 13.31 -2.72 15.34
CA ASP A 22 12.59 -1.89 16.30
C ASP A 22 13.06 -0.43 16.25
N VAL A 23 14.35 -0.19 15.96
CA VAL A 23 14.88 1.17 15.72
C VAL A 23 14.30 1.78 14.46
N LEU A 24 14.20 1.02 13.36
CA LEU A 24 13.59 1.46 12.10
C LEU A 24 12.07 1.67 12.22
N LEU A 25 11.42 1.08 13.22
CA LEU A 25 9.99 1.27 13.51
C LEU A 25 9.75 2.33 14.60
N ASP A 26 10.80 2.98 15.10
CA ASP A 26 10.71 4.05 16.08
C ASP A 26 10.98 5.40 15.42
N ALA A 27 9.93 6.22 15.30
CA ALA A 27 9.99 7.47 14.55
C ALA A 27 10.98 8.48 15.16
N ASP A 28 11.13 8.49 16.49
CA ASP A 28 12.02 9.41 17.22
C ASP A 28 13.50 9.04 17.06
N SER A 29 13.81 7.75 17.18
CA SER A 29 15.14 7.22 16.87
C SER A 29 15.54 7.53 15.42
N MET A 30 14.60 7.34 14.49
CA MET A 30 14.83 7.63 13.07
C MET A 30 14.94 9.13 12.79
N ALA A 31 14.19 9.99 13.48
CA ALA A 31 14.37 11.45 13.38
C ALA A 31 15.81 11.86 13.74
N SER A 32 16.36 11.31 14.83
CA SER A 32 17.73 11.62 15.27
C SER A 32 18.78 11.16 14.26
N ARG A 33 18.61 9.97 13.68
CA ARG A 33 19.53 9.41 12.67
C ARG A 33 19.47 10.15 11.34
N ILE A 34 18.27 10.42 10.83
CA ILE A 34 18.09 11.17 9.58
C ILE A 34 18.62 12.60 9.76
N SER A 35 18.39 13.24 10.92
CA SER A 35 18.95 14.56 11.21
C SER A 35 20.48 14.56 11.21
N SER A 36 21.10 13.49 11.73
CA SER A 36 22.56 13.34 11.72
C SER A 36 23.11 13.15 10.30
N ALA A 37 22.40 12.39 9.44
CA ALA A 37 22.75 12.26 8.03
C ALA A 37 22.58 13.59 7.28
N ALA A 38 21.48 14.30 7.49
CA ALA A 38 21.17 15.58 6.87
C ALA A 38 22.18 16.69 7.27
N ALA A 39 22.64 16.70 8.52
CA ALA A 39 23.62 17.67 9.01
C ALA A 39 24.96 17.60 8.26
N LYS A 40 25.39 16.40 7.80
CA LYS A 40 26.59 16.23 6.97
C LYS A 40 26.50 16.99 5.63
N HIS A 41 25.28 17.28 5.19
CA HIS A 41 24.98 18.02 3.97
C HIS A 41 24.48 19.45 4.24
N ARG A 42 24.68 19.98 5.46
CA ARG A 42 24.28 21.34 5.87
C ARG A 42 22.79 21.63 5.72
N LEU A 43 21.94 20.60 5.83
CA LEU A 43 20.49 20.76 5.82
C LEU A 43 19.98 21.19 7.20
N PRO A 44 18.81 21.86 7.28
CA PRO A 44 18.17 22.22 8.54
C PRO A 44 17.89 20.99 9.42
N LYS A 45 17.68 21.23 10.72
CA LYS A 45 17.19 20.20 11.63
C LYS A 45 15.81 19.72 11.19
N ILE A 46 15.52 18.45 11.47
CA ILE A 46 14.20 17.87 11.24
C ILE A 46 13.20 18.44 12.25
N ASP A 47 12.07 18.92 11.75
CA ASP A 47 10.95 19.40 12.55
C ASP A 47 10.07 18.24 13.04
N SER A 48 9.88 17.24 12.18
CA SER A 48 9.10 16.05 12.50
C SER A 48 9.47 14.86 11.61
N CYS A 49 9.40 13.65 12.16
CA CYS A 49 9.51 12.39 11.42
C CYS A 49 8.30 11.52 11.77
N LYS A 50 7.60 11.01 10.76
CA LYS A 50 6.46 10.10 10.95
C LYS A 50 6.63 8.87 10.08
N ILE A 51 6.25 7.71 10.58
CA ILE A 51 6.17 6.50 9.77
C ILE A 51 4.86 6.55 8.98
N ALA A 52 4.98 6.70 7.66
CA ALA A 52 3.84 6.73 6.75
C ALA A 52 3.43 5.33 6.28
N ARG A 53 4.40 4.40 6.14
CA ARG A 53 4.12 3.02 5.71
C ARG A 53 5.19 2.05 6.19
N VAL A 54 4.76 0.82 6.51
CA VAL A 54 5.67 -0.30 6.82
C VAL A 54 5.30 -1.49 5.95
N LYS A 55 6.31 -2.14 5.35
CA LYS A 55 6.19 -3.48 4.76
C LYS A 55 7.27 -4.35 5.37
N TYR A 56 6.87 -5.21 6.29
CA TYR A 56 7.77 -6.13 6.97
C TYR A 56 7.53 -7.56 6.50
N ARG A 57 8.61 -8.26 6.14
CA ARG A 57 8.64 -9.71 5.91
C ARG A 57 9.63 -10.31 6.90
N PHE A 58 9.10 -10.94 7.94
CA PHE A 58 9.89 -11.54 9.01
C PHE A 58 10.95 -12.51 8.46
N GLY A 59 12.16 -12.45 8.99
CA GLY A 59 13.28 -13.30 8.56
C GLY A 59 13.78 -12.99 7.15
N THR A 60 13.30 -11.92 6.53
CA THR A 60 13.74 -11.53 5.19
C THR A 60 14.19 -10.09 5.18
N SER A 61 13.31 -9.16 5.56
CA SER A 61 13.56 -7.73 5.34
C SER A 61 12.45 -6.79 5.79
N LEU A 62 12.79 -5.52 5.95
CA LEU A 62 11.89 -4.43 6.31
C LEU A 62 11.98 -3.30 5.28
N ARG A 63 10.82 -2.71 4.95
CA ARG A 63 10.72 -1.42 4.25
C ARG A 63 9.91 -0.47 5.10
N VAL A 64 10.38 0.77 5.19
CA VAL A 64 9.69 1.84 5.91
C VAL A 64 9.65 3.07 5.00
N LEU A 65 8.49 3.74 4.95
CA LEU A 65 8.37 5.06 4.35
C LEU A 65 8.19 6.05 5.49
N TYR A 66 9.07 7.04 5.55
CA TYR A 66 8.97 8.16 6.46
C TYR A 66 8.42 9.39 5.74
N ASP A 67 7.61 10.16 6.46
CA ASP A 67 7.28 11.54 6.12
C ASP A 67 8.06 12.45 7.07
N VAL A 68 9.02 13.18 6.52
CA VAL A 68 10.00 13.98 7.27
C VAL A 68 9.85 15.44 6.90
N ARG A 69 9.86 16.35 7.87
CA ARG A 69 9.82 17.79 7.61
C ARG A 69 11.16 18.45 7.95
N PHE A 70 11.65 19.28 7.02
CA PHE A 70 12.86 20.10 7.16
C PHE A 70 12.48 21.57 6.94
N GLY A 71 12.65 22.43 7.95
CA GLY A 71 12.37 23.86 7.81
C GLY A 71 10.97 24.14 7.24
N GLY A 72 9.97 23.34 7.61
CA GLY A 72 8.60 23.42 7.10
C GLY A 72 8.30 22.63 5.83
N GLN A 73 9.29 22.16 5.07
CA GLN A 73 9.09 21.39 3.83
C GLN A 73 9.00 19.88 4.11
N ALA A 74 7.97 19.22 3.57
CA ALA A 74 7.79 17.77 3.72
C ALA A 74 8.53 16.98 2.63
N VAL A 75 9.22 15.91 3.05
CA VAL A 75 10.05 15.04 2.23
C VAL A 75 9.74 13.59 2.59
N LYS A 76 9.51 12.76 1.58
CA LYS A 76 9.30 11.32 1.77
C LYS A 76 10.64 10.59 1.64
N ILE A 77 10.92 9.71 2.60
CA ILE A 77 12.17 8.93 2.65
C ILE A 77 11.82 7.45 2.72
N ALA A 78 12.18 6.69 1.70
CA ALA A 78 12.00 5.25 1.67
C ALA A 78 13.25 4.56 2.21
N ALA A 79 13.10 3.65 3.17
CA ALA A 79 14.17 2.84 3.72
C ALA A 79 13.97 1.37 3.43
N ARG A 80 15.07 0.66 3.17
CA ARG A 80 15.09 -0.78 2.94
C ARG A 80 16.25 -1.43 3.69
N THR A 81 15.96 -2.50 4.43
CA THR A 81 17.00 -3.33 5.06
C THR A 81 17.54 -4.38 4.11
N PHE A 82 18.80 -4.73 4.33
CA PHE A 82 19.56 -5.70 3.55
C PHE A 82 20.41 -6.55 4.48
N SER A 83 20.82 -7.73 4.00
CA SER A 83 21.88 -8.48 4.67
C SER A 83 23.20 -7.70 4.58
N PRO A 84 24.12 -7.85 5.56
CA PRO A 84 25.44 -7.20 5.55
C PRO A 84 26.17 -7.31 4.21
N TYR A 85 26.13 -8.49 3.59
CA TYR A 85 26.74 -8.77 2.30
C TYR A 85 26.14 -8.00 1.11
N ARG A 86 24.84 -7.64 1.15
CA ARG A 86 24.17 -6.92 0.04
C ARG A 86 24.21 -5.41 0.20
N LEU A 87 24.56 -4.90 1.38
CA LEU A 87 24.68 -3.45 1.60
C LEU A 87 25.84 -2.85 0.83
N THR A 88 26.95 -3.57 0.72
CA THR A 88 28.14 -3.14 0.00
C THR A 88 27.85 -2.87 -1.48
N GLU A 89 26.94 -3.64 -2.10
CA GLU A 89 26.49 -3.44 -3.48
C GLU A 89 25.66 -2.14 -3.67
N ILE A 90 25.08 -1.62 -2.58
CA ILE A 90 24.18 -0.45 -2.60
C ILE A 90 24.92 0.83 -2.16
N ARG A 91 26.16 0.70 -1.65
CA ARG A 91 26.98 1.84 -1.18
C ARG A 91 27.30 2.88 -2.26
N GLN A 92 27.02 2.62 -3.54
CA GLN A 92 27.18 3.60 -4.60
C GLN A 92 25.87 4.38 -4.77
N PRO A 93 25.82 5.68 -4.40
CA PRO A 93 24.63 6.50 -4.62
C PRO A 93 24.30 6.53 -6.11
N GLN A 94 23.05 6.22 -6.47
CA GLN A 94 22.64 6.21 -7.89
C GLN A 94 22.51 7.62 -8.47
N ILE A 95 22.32 8.65 -7.63
CA ILE A 95 22.05 10.03 -8.04
C ILE A 95 22.71 11.02 -7.06
N SER A 96 23.36 12.07 -7.60
CA SER A 96 24.06 13.10 -6.82
C SER A 96 23.08 14.05 -6.12
N ALA A 97 23.53 14.73 -5.05
CA ALA A 97 22.70 15.66 -4.28
C ALA A 97 22.12 16.83 -5.10
N GLU A 98 22.72 17.16 -6.25
CA GLU A 98 22.35 18.30 -7.09
C GLU A 98 21.03 18.10 -7.83
N GLU A 99 20.64 16.86 -8.13
CA GLU A 99 19.39 16.53 -8.84
C GLU A 99 18.20 16.35 -7.88
N ASN A 100 18.44 16.28 -6.57
CA ASN A 100 17.38 16.11 -5.57
C ASN A 100 16.68 17.45 -5.29
N LEU A 101 15.34 17.44 -5.34
CA LEU A 101 14.49 18.60 -5.07
C LEU A 101 14.80 19.29 -3.72
N ASN A 102 15.35 18.53 -2.77
CA ASN A 102 15.64 18.97 -1.40
C ASN A 102 17.14 19.01 -1.07
N ARG A 103 18.02 18.75 -2.05
CA ARG A 103 19.48 18.62 -1.88
C ARG A 103 19.94 17.58 -0.84
N PHE A 104 19.03 16.74 -0.36
CA PHE A 104 19.33 15.63 0.53
C PHE A 104 19.59 14.39 -0.34
N PRO A 105 20.83 13.88 -0.40
CA PRO A 105 21.11 12.68 -1.18
C PRO A 105 20.59 11.41 -0.51
N ASP A 106 20.40 10.39 -1.33
CA ASP A 106 20.27 9.01 -0.86
C ASP A 106 21.48 8.63 0.00
N PHE A 107 21.27 7.78 1.00
CA PHE A 107 22.33 7.41 1.93
C PHE A 107 22.18 5.98 2.46
N VAL A 108 23.27 5.45 3.01
CA VAL A 108 23.32 4.15 3.67
C VAL A 108 23.68 4.34 5.14
N ASP A 109 22.94 3.70 6.05
CA ASP A 109 23.29 3.56 7.45
C ASP A 109 23.73 2.11 7.69
N GLU A 110 25.04 1.90 7.78
CA GLU A 110 25.65 0.58 7.98
C GLU A 110 25.29 -0.01 9.34
N THR A 111 25.09 0.83 10.36
CA THR A 111 24.69 0.37 11.70
C THR A 111 23.27 -0.20 11.67
N LEU A 112 22.39 0.40 10.87
CA LEU A 112 21.03 -0.10 10.65
C LEU A 112 20.95 -1.23 9.62
N GLY A 113 22.01 -1.44 8.84
CA GLY A 113 21.99 -2.33 7.69
C GLY A 113 20.92 -1.92 6.66
N ALA A 114 20.76 -0.61 6.44
CA ALA A 114 19.69 -0.07 5.61
C ALA A 114 20.19 1.01 4.64
N ALA A 115 19.55 1.07 3.47
CA ALA A 115 19.70 2.17 2.52
C ALA A 115 18.41 2.99 2.46
N PHE A 116 18.56 4.28 2.14
CA PHE A 116 17.54 5.30 2.18
C PHE A 116 17.51 6.06 0.84
N TRP A 117 16.32 6.12 0.23
CA TRP A 117 16.06 6.87 -0.99
C TRP A 117 15.18 8.08 -0.67
N ILE A 118 15.62 9.25 -1.11
CA ILE A 118 14.91 10.51 -0.94
C ILE A 118 14.01 10.71 -2.15
N PHE A 119 12.70 10.86 -1.94
CA PHE A 119 11.76 11.08 -3.04
C PHE A 119 12.19 12.30 -3.89
N PRO A 120 12.23 12.20 -5.24
CA PRO A 120 11.58 11.16 -6.06
C PRO A 120 12.40 9.89 -6.30
N ASN A 121 13.56 9.69 -5.70
CA ASN A 121 14.32 8.44 -5.87
C ASN A 121 13.59 7.26 -5.20
N ASP A 122 13.67 6.10 -5.85
CA ASP A 122 13.23 4.82 -5.30
C ASP A 122 14.10 3.72 -5.92
N LYS A 123 14.37 2.68 -5.13
CA LYS A 123 15.22 1.56 -5.56
C LYS A 123 14.71 0.84 -6.81
N LYS A 124 13.39 0.79 -7.05
CA LYS A 124 12.79 0.06 -8.18
C LYS A 124 11.86 0.89 -9.05
N ILE A 125 11.30 2.00 -8.55
CA ILE A 125 10.38 2.83 -9.33
C ILE A 125 11.18 3.92 -10.04
N ALA A 126 11.55 3.66 -11.30
CA ALA A 126 12.42 4.55 -12.06
C ALA A 126 11.78 5.91 -12.41
N ASN A 127 10.46 5.96 -12.61
CA ASN A 127 9.79 7.09 -13.23
C ASN A 127 9.07 8.02 -12.24
N LEU A 128 9.42 8.02 -10.96
CA LEU A 128 8.77 8.90 -9.96
C LEU A 128 8.98 10.40 -10.23
N GLY A 129 10.09 10.77 -10.88
CA GLY A 129 10.36 12.15 -11.30
C GLY A 129 9.29 12.72 -12.23
N THR A 130 8.56 11.87 -12.97
CA THR A 130 7.49 12.29 -13.90
C THR A 130 6.30 12.97 -13.23
N PHE A 131 6.14 12.84 -11.91
CA PHE A 131 5.13 13.63 -11.17
C PHE A 131 5.53 15.10 -10.99
N LYS A 132 6.82 15.41 -11.09
CA LYS A 132 7.32 16.79 -11.10
C LYS A 132 7.44 17.28 -12.54
N ASP A 133 8.08 16.48 -13.37
CA ASP A 133 8.38 16.80 -14.76
C ASP A 133 7.42 15.99 -15.65
N ILE A 134 6.19 16.51 -15.78
CA ILE A 134 5.08 15.84 -16.48
C ILE A 134 5.43 15.67 -17.97
N PRO A 135 5.41 14.44 -18.52
CA PRO A 135 5.68 14.25 -19.94
C PRO A 135 4.64 14.93 -20.84
N ASP A 136 5.07 15.65 -21.87
CA ASP A 136 4.20 16.43 -22.77
C ASP A 136 3.03 15.61 -23.32
N GLY A 137 3.28 14.35 -23.72
CA GLY A 137 2.26 13.45 -24.26
C GLY A 137 1.25 12.91 -23.24
N LEU A 138 1.38 13.26 -21.95
CA LEU A 138 0.47 12.88 -20.86
C LEU A 138 -0.18 14.09 -20.19
N ALA A 139 0.21 15.31 -20.56
CA ALA A 139 -0.28 16.53 -19.93
C ALA A 139 -1.74 16.82 -20.31
N ASP A 140 -2.17 16.50 -21.54
CA ASP A 140 -3.57 16.62 -21.96
C ASP A 140 -4.38 15.40 -21.50
N ILE A 141 -5.31 15.66 -20.59
CA ILE A 141 -6.21 14.67 -20.00
C ILE A 141 -7.64 15.13 -20.26
N SER A 142 -8.27 14.59 -21.31
CA SER A 142 -9.68 14.87 -21.64
C SER A 142 -9.99 16.37 -21.76
N ASN A 143 -9.16 17.13 -22.50
CA ASN A 143 -9.27 18.58 -22.70
C ASN A 143 -8.98 19.42 -21.45
N ARG A 144 -8.42 18.82 -20.40
CA ARG A 144 -7.88 19.51 -19.22
C ARG A 144 -6.39 19.26 -19.15
N ASN A 145 -5.62 20.24 -18.68
CA ASN A 145 -4.18 20.16 -18.66
C ASN A 145 -3.67 19.83 -17.25
N TRP A 146 -2.96 18.72 -17.09
CA TRP A 146 -2.23 18.36 -15.89
C TRP A 146 -1.04 19.31 -15.71
N LYS A 147 -1.11 20.16 -14.68
CA LYS A 147 -0.10 21.18 -14.36
C LYS A 147 0.83 20.80 -13.22
N THR A 148 0.29 20.19 -12.17
CA THR A 148 1.05 19.80 -10.99
C THR A 148 0.56 18.49 -10.41
N SER A 149 1.33 17.89 -9.51
CA SER A 149 0.96 16.63 -8.85
C SER A 149 0.98 16.73 -7.35
N ARG A 150 0.06 16.01 -6.71
CA ARG A 150 0.08 15.76 -5.27
C ARG A 150 0.13 14.26 -5.01
N ILE A 151 1.13 13.80 -4.26
CA ILE A 151 1.27 12.37 -3.94
C ILE A 151 0.12 11.94 -3.03
N ALA A 152 -0.75 11.07 -3.54
CA ALA A 152 -1.88 10.49 -2.83
C ALA A 152 -1.46 9.22 -2.07
N ALA A 153 -0.59 8.39 -2.67
CA ALA A 153 -0.08 7.18 -2.04
C ALA A 153 1.33 6.84 -2.55
N TYR A 154 2.16 6.29 -1.68
CA TYR A 154 3.49 5.81 -2.06
C TYR A 154 3.80 4.50 -1.32
N ALA A 155 3.99 3.44 -2.11
CA ALA A 155 4.43 2.13 -1.64
C ALA A 155 5.82 1.85 -2.23
N PRO A 156 6.90 2.11 -1.47
CA PRO A 156 8.26 1.97 -1.96
C PRO A 156 8.53 0.62 -2.62
N GLU A 157 9.30 0.67 -3.71
CA GLU A 157 9.63 -0.44 -4.60
C GLU A 157 8.44 -1.15 -5.27
N LYS A 158 7.22 -0.60 -5.19
CA LYS A 158 6.02 -1.18 -5.81
C LYS A 158 5.37 -0.18 -6.76
N CYS A 159 4.83 0.91 -6.22
CA CYS A 159 4.12 1.93 -6.98
C CYS A 159 3.94 3.22 -6.18
N ALA A 160 3.65 4.30 -6.88
CA ALA A 160 3.19 5.55 -6.30
C ALA A 160 2.01 6.08 -7.12
N THR A 161 1.09 6.75 -6.44
CA THR A 161 -0.10 7.37 -7.02
C THR A 161 -0.12 8.85 -6.70
N ALA A 162 -0.34 9.68 -7.70
CA ALA A 162 -0.50 11.11 -7.57
C ALA A 162 -1.87 11.56 -8.12
N GLU A 163 -2.45 12.56 -7.46
CA GLU A 163 -3.49 13.41 -8.03
C GLU A 163 -2.85 14.23 -9.16
N CYS A 164 -3.46 14.20 -10.36
CA CYS A 164 -3.14 15.11 -11.45
C CYS A 164 -3.97 16.38 -11.24
N LEU A 165 -3.32 17.51 -10.96
CA LEU A 165 -3.99 18.78 -10.68
C LEU A 165 -3.88 19.71 -11.89
N ASP A 166 -4.97 20.39 -12.23
CA ASP A 166 -4.97 21.43 -13.24
C ASP A 166 -4.48 22.80 -12.71
N ALA A 167 -4.61 23.85 -13.53
CA ALA A 167 -4.22 25.20 -13.16
C ALA A 167 -5.01 25.79 -11.98
N ASN A 168 -6.22 25.29 -11.73
CA ASN A 168 -7.07 25.70 -10.62
C ASN A 168 -6.81 24.86 -9.35
N GLY A 169 -5.94 23.85 -9.44
CA GLY A 169 -5.67 22.92 -8.35
C GLY A 169 -6.74 21.84 -8.18
N GLU A 170 -7.62 21.64 -9.17
CA GLU A 170 -8.62 20.59 -9.16
C GLU A 170 -8.03 19.26 -9.63
N THR A 171 -8.41 18.16 -8.97
CA THR A 171 -7.99 16.81 -9.38
C THR A 171 -8.75 16.37 -10.62
N ILE A 172 -8.02 16.16 -11.72
CA ILE A 172 -8.59 15.79 -13.02
C ILE A 172 -8.41 14.30 -13.35
N ALA A 173 -7.42 13.67 -12.72
CA ALA A 173 -7.10 12.26 -12.86
C ALA A 173 -6.23 11.77 -11.69
N TYR A 174 -6.02 10.47 -11.63
CA TYR A 174 -4.99 9.86 -10.80
C TYR A 174 -3.96 9.16 -11.69
N ALA A 175 -2.69 9.51 -11.51
CA ALA A 175 -1.55 8.88 -12.17
C ALA A 175 -0.89 7.88 -11.22
N LYS A 176 -0.76 6.63 -11.64
CA LYS A 176 -0.11 5.57 -10.87
C LYS A 176 1.10 5.02 -11.62
N VAL A 177 2.30 5.24 -11.08
CA VAL A 177 3.57 4.76 -11.62
C VAL A 177 3.94 3.45 -10.92
N PHE A 178 4.33 2.43 -11.69
CA PHE A 178 4.70 1.11 -11.20
C PHE A 178 6.21 0.86 -11.32
N ALA A 179 6.75 0.01 -10.45
CA ALA A 179 8.14 -0.43 -10.52
C ALA A 179 8.43 -1.30 -11.75
N GLY A 180 7.52 -2.25 -12.04
CA GLY A 180 7.64 -3.21 -13.13
C GLY A 180 6.54 -3.05 -14.17
N GLU A 181 6.34 -4.12 -14.95
CA GLU A 181 5.33 -4.20 -16.00
C GLU A 181 3.93 -4.52 -15.46
N GLU A 182 3.74 -4.59 -14.13
CA GLU A 182 2.44 -4.92 -13.55
C GLU A 182 1.37 -3.89 -13.95
N GLY A 183 1.76 -2.63 -14.21
CA GLY A 183 0.86 -1.59 -14.67
C GLY A 183 0.14 -1.92 -15.98
N CYS A 184 0.80 -2.61 -16.91
CA CYS A 184 0.19 -3.05 -18.17
C CYS A 184 -0.90 -4.08 -17.92
N ARG A 185 -0.67 -5.02 -16.99
CA ARG A 185 -1.70 -6.00 -16.59
C ARG A 185 -2.88 -5.29 -15.94
N VAL A 186 -2.63 -4.34 -15.03
CA VAL A 186 -3.68 -3.57 -14.35
C VAL A 186 -4.50 -2.76 -15.36
N PHE A 187 -3.85 -2.13 -16.33
CA PHE A 187 -4.52 -1.42 -17.44
C PHE A 187 -5.49 -2.34 -18.19
N GLU A 188 -5.05 -3.52 -18.62
CA GLU A 188 -5.93 -4.46 -19.34
C GLU A 188 -7.06 -4.99 -18.46
N ILE A 189 -6.84 -5.16 -17.15
CA ILE A 189 -7.89 -5.53 -16.19
C ILE A 189 -8.96 -4.45 -16.17
N TYR A 190 -8.60 -3.19 -15.93
CA TYR A 190 -9.60 -2.12 -15.93
C TYR A 190 -10.32 -2.04 -17.29
N ARG A 191 -9.62 -2.14 -18.42
CA ARG A 191 -10.22 -2.15 -19.76
C ARG A 191 -11.23 -3.27 -19.96
N ALA A 192 -10.95 -4.46 -19.45
CA ALA A 192 -11.87 -5.59 -19.56
C ALA A 192 -13.09 -5.46 -18.62
N LEU A 193 -12.94 -4.73 -17.51
CA LEU A 193 -13.97 -4.55 -16.49
C LEU A 193 -14.79 -3.26 -16.66
N THR A 194 -14.51 -2.41 -17.65
CA THR A 194 -15.25 -1.15 -17.91
C THR A 194 -16.74 -1.35 -18.23
N ARG A 195 -17.25 -2.59 -18.29
CA ARG A 195 -18.68 -2.90 -18.42
C ARG A 195 -19.50 -2.54 -17.17
N LEU A 196 -18.84 -2.19 -16.07
CA LEU A 196 -19.47 -1.64 -14.88
C LEU A 196 -19.35 -0.11 -14.88
N ASP A 197 -20.18 0.57 -15.67
CA ASP A 197 -20.31 2.02 -15.57
C ASP A 197 -20.54 2.41 -14.10
N ASP A 198 -19.82 3.44 -13.63
CA ASP A 198 -19.78 4.00 -12.26
C ASP A 198 -19.20 3.11 -11.13
N ALA A 199 -19.06 1.78 -11.29
CA ALA A 199 -18.61 0.91 -10.18
C ALA A 199 -17.08 0.86 -10.02
N ILE A 200 -16.33 1.21 -11.07
CA ILE A 200 -14.86 1.35 -11.07
C ILE A 200 -14.46 2.58 -11.90
N PRO A 201 -13.30 3.20 -11.66
CA PRO A 201 -12.84 4.30 -12.48
C PRO A 201 -12.52 3.85 -13.90
N ARG A 202 -12.93 4.66 -14.87
CA ARG A 202 -12.51 4.56 -16.27
C ARG A 202 -11.01 4.78 -16.38
N VAL A 203 -10.41 3.98 -17.24
CA VAL A 203 -9.02 4.16 -17.66
C VAL A 203 -8.95 5.23 -18.72
N LEU A 204 -8.06 6.19 -18.51
CA LEU A 204 -7.79 7.27 -19.45
C LEU A 204 -6.66 6.88 -20.40
N ASN A 205 -5.56 6.35 -19.86
CA ASN A 205 -4.38 6.00 -20.65
C ASN A 205 -3.45 5.05 -19.88
N TYR A 206 -2.55 4.37 -20.59
CA TYR A 206 -1.36 3.74 -20.02
C TYR A 206 -0.12 4.06 -20.85
N SER A 207 0.83 4.74 -20.21
CA SER A 207 2.12 5.05 -20.81
C SER A 207 3.12 3.93 -20.50
N ARG A 208 3.42 3.10 -21.50
CA ARG A 208 4.44 2.04 -21.38
C ARG A 208 5.82 2.57 -21.01
N PRO A 209 6.38 3.63 -21.66
CA PRO A 209 7.71 4.14 -21.31
C PRO A 209 7.83 4.59 -19.85
N HIS A 210 6.75 5.18 -19.33
CA HIS A 210 6.71 5.70 -17.96
C HIS A 210 6.17 4.69 -16.94
N LYS A 211 5.70 3.50 -17.38
CA LYS A 211 4.98 2.51 -16.56
C LYS A 211 3.87 3.16 -15.73
N MET A 212 3.12 4.06 -16.38
CA MET A 212 2.16 4.94 -15.73
C MET A 212 0.74 4.66 -16.21
N LEU A 213 -0.17 4.36 -15.29
CA LEU A 213 -1.60 4.24 -15.52
C LEU A 213 -2.29 5.56 -15.15
N LEU A 214 -3.09 6.10 -16.05
CA LEU A 214 -3.98 7.24 -15.79
C LEU A 214 -5.41 6.74 -15.64
N LEU A 215 -6.01 7.04 -14.48
CA LEU A 215 -7.41 6.75 -14.15
C LEU A 215 -8.17 8.05 -13.99
N GLU A 216 -9.47 8.03 -14.30
CA GLU A 216 -10.33 9.18 -14.04
C GLU A 216 -10.38 9.51 -12.54
N ALA A 217 -10.59 10.79 -12.24
CA ALA A 217 -10.85 11.22 -10.88
C ALA A 217 -12.28 10.83 -10.50
N VAL A 218 -12.39 9.95 -9.50
CA VAL A 218 -13.69 9.56 -8.93
C VAL A 218 -14.09 10.61 -7.88
N PRO A 219 -15.25 11.26 -8.01
CA PRO A 219 -15.74 12.21 -7.01
C PRO A 219 -16.13 11.49 -5.71
N GLY A 220 -16.14 12.23 -4.61
CA GLY A 220 -16.62 11.74 -3.31
C GLY A 220 -15.52 11.54 -2.26
N VAL A 221 -15.84 10.78 -1.21
CA VAL A 221 -15.00 10.58 -0.02
C VAL A 221 -14.69 9.09 0.13
N ARG A 222 -13.44 8.73 0.49
CA ARG A 222 -13.12 7.34 0.80
C ARG A 222 -13.90 6.88 2.03
N VAL A 223 -14.48 5.69 1.99
CA VAL A 223 -15.24 5.13 3.13
C VAL A 223 -14.39 5.09 4.42
N ALA A 224 -13.08 4.85 4.29
CA ALA A 224 -12.17 4.86 5.44
C ALA A 224 -12.00 6.24 6.11
N ASP A 225 -12.25 7.33 5.37
CA ASP A 225 -12.03 8.71 5.83
C ASP A 225 -13.35 9.36 6.32
N MET A 226 -14.49 8.67 6.19
CA MET A 226 -15.78 9.12 6.71
C MET A 226 -15.83 9.03 8.24
N LYS A 227 -16.30 10.10 8.89
CA LYS A 227 -16.36 10.20 10.36
C LYS A 227 -17.42 9.27 10.97
N ASP A 228 -18.56 9.15 10.31
CA ASP A 228 -19.66 8.26 10.69
C ASP A 228 -19.95 7.32 9.52
N ASN A 229 -19.42 6.10 9.61
CA ASN A 229 -19.77 5.05 8.66
C ASN A 229 -21.06 4.37 9.13
N SER A 230 -22.19 4.72 8.53
CA SER A 230 -23.45 4.05 8.79
C SER A 230 -23.43 2.61 8.26
N ASN A 231 -24.32 1.77 8.79
CA ASN A 231 -24.54 0.42 8.25
C ASN A 231 -24.88 0.47 6.75
N GLU A 232 -25.59 1.51 6.31
CA GLU A 232 -25.92 1.73 4.90
C GLU A 232 -24.67 1.76 3.99
N VAL A 233 -23.58 2.43 4.40
CA VAL A 233 -22.36 2.49 3.58
C VAL A 233 -21.74 1.11 3.43
N TYR A 234 -21.75 0.29 4.49
CA TYR A 234 -21.23 -1.08 4.45
C TYR A 234 -22.15 -2.04 3.69
N GLU A 235 -23.47 -1.87 3.77
CA GLU A 235 -24.44 -2.60 2.94
C GLU A 235 -24.21 -2.30 1.45
N ARG A 236 -24.03 -1.02 1.11
CA ARG A 236 -23.70 -0.59 -0.24
C ARG A 236 -22.35 -1.15 -0.70
N LEU A 237 -21.37 -1.23 0.19
CA LEU A 237 -20.07 -1.82 -0.13
C LEU A 237 -20.22 -3.31 -0.44
N GLY A 238 -20.99 -4.03 0.36
CA GLY A 238 -21.37 -5.42 0.09
C GLY A 238 -22.04 -5.58 -1.27
N ALA A 239 -23.00 -4.70 -1.60
CA ALA A 239 -23.66 -4.70 -2.90
C ALA A 239 -22.69 -4.41 -4.06
N ALA A 240 -21.77 -3.46 -3.91
CA ALA A 240 -20.75 -3.15 -4.91
C ALA A 240 -19.80 -4.34 -5.16
N ILE A 241 -19.37 -5.03 -4.09
CA ILE A 241 -18.56 -6.24 -4.20
C ILE A 241 -19.34 -7.35 -4.93
N ALA A 242 -20.60 -7.57 -4.56
CA ALA A 242 -21.45 -8.56 -5.21
C ALA A 242 -21.67 -8.27 -6.71
N LEU A 243 -21.84 -7.00 -7.08
CA LEU A 243 -21.91 -6.58 -8.48
C LEU A 243 -20.58 -6.82 -9.20
N PHE A 244 -19.45 -6.53 -8.55
CA PHE A 244 -18.13 -6.82 -9.10
C PHE A 244 -17.92 -8.32 -9.35
N HIS A 245 -18.37 -9.18 -8.43
CA HIS A 245 -18.31 -10.65 -8.57
C HIS A 245 -19.19 -11.18 -9.71
N ARG A 246 -20.19 -10.44 -10.19
CA ARG A 246 -21.01 -10.88 -11.33
C ARG A 246 -20.29 -10.77 -12.68
N ILE A 247 -19.14 -10.09 -12.73
CA ILE A 247 -18.38 -9.95 -13.96
C ILE A 247 -17.62 -11.26 -14.23
N PRO A 248 -17.82 -11.89 -15.40
CA PRO A 248 -16.99 -13.02 -15.80
C PRO A 248 -15.51 -12.62 -15.79
N PRO A 249 -14.61 -13.43 -15.19
CA PRO A 249 -13.19 -13.12 -15.17
C PRO A 249 -12.64 -12.92 -16.59
N PRO A 250 -12.00 -11.79 -16.89
CA PRO A 250 -11.24 -11.63 -18.12
C PRO A 250 -10.17 -12.74 -18.26
N ALA A 251 -9.89 -13.18 -19.49
CA ALA A 251 -8.96 -14.28 -19.74
C ALA A 251 -7.53 -14.04 -19.21
N ASN A 252 -7.12 -12.78 -19.11
CA ASN A 252 -5.82 -12.35 -18.59
C ASN A 252 -5.79 -12.18 -17.05
N LEU A 253 -6.90 -12.43 -16.36
CA LEU A 253 -6.97 -12.30 -14.90
C LEU A 253 -6.36 -13.54 -14.24
N GLY A 254 -5.29 -13.35 -13.48
CA GLY A 254 -4.59 -14.46 -12.82
C GLY A 254 -5.43 -15.15 -11.75
N ARG A 255 -5.22 -16.45 -11.54
CA ARG A 255 -5.91 -17.23 -10.50
C ARG A 255 -5.59 -16.71 -9.10
N ALA A 256 -6.61 -16.53 -8.28
CA ALA A 256 -6.47 -16.24 -6.87
C ALA A 256 -5.85 -17.45 -6.15
N ASN A 257 -4.74 -17.20 -5.46
CA ASN A 257 -4.02 -18.25 -4.73
C ASN A 257 -4.11 -18.07 -3.20
N ARG A 258 -4.87 -17.09 -2.70
CA ARG A 258 -4.93 -16.79 -1.26
C ARG A 258 -5.45 -17.96 -0.44
N LEU A 259 -6.38 -18.74 -1.02
CA LEU A 259 -6.98 -19.92 -0.41
C LEU A 259 -6.22 -21.21 -0.75
N ASP A 260 -5.08 -21.16 -1.45
CA ASP A 260 -4.33 -22.36 -1.80
C ASP A 260 -3.77 -23.03 -0.51
N PRO A 261 -4.12 -24.30 -0.24
CA PRO A 261 -3.68 -24.99 0.98
C PRO A 261 -2.16 -25.02 1.16
N GLN A 262 -1.41 -25.05 0.06
CA GLN A 262 0.06 -25.04 0.04
C GLN A 262 0.67 -23.77 0.68
N ARG A 263 -0.11 -22.69 0.85
CA ARG A 263 0.35 -21.46 1.50
C ARG A 263 0.24 -21.51 3.02
N MET A 264 -0.61 -22.39 3.56
CA MET A 264 -0.86 -22.49 5.01
C MET A 264 0.41 -22.82 5.81
N PRO A 265 1.27 -23.79 5.39
CA PRO A 265 2.52 -24.05 6.10
C PRO A 265 3.44 -22.83 6.17
N HIS A 266 3.51 -22.03 5.10
CA HIS A 266 4.34 -20.83 5.08
C HIS A 266 3.80 -19.72 6.02
N ALA A 267 2.48 -19.55 6.04
CA ALA A 267 1.82 -18.62 6.98
C ALA A 267 2.05 -19.06 8.44
N LEU A 268 1.89 -20.36 8.72
CA LEU A 268 2.17 -20.94 10.04
C LEU A 268 3.61 -20.68 10.46
N GLN A 269 4.58 -21.02 9.60
CA GLN A 269 6.00 -20.84 9.89
C GLN A 269 6.32 -19.37 10.20
N THR A 270 5.74 -18.44 9.45
CA THR A 270 5.91 -17.01 9.70
C THR A 270 5.39 -16.61 11.08
N ILE A 271 4.18 -17.06 11.44
CA ILE A 271 3.55 -16.76 12.74
C ILE A 271 4.36 -17.35 13.89
N ILE A 272 4.71 -18.64 13.85
CA ILE A 272 5.42 -19.29 14.97
C ILE A 272 6.83 -18.71 15.17
N THR A 273 7.49 -18.28 14.09
CA THR A 273 8.81 -17.66 14.18
C THR A 273 8.70 -16.25 14.78
N ALA A 274 7.71 -15.47 14.35
CA ALA A 274 7.51 -14.10 14.83
C ALA A 274 6.87 -14.03 16.23
N ARG A 275 6.05 -15.02 16.58
CA ARG A 275 5.28 -15.11 17.83
C ARG A 275 5.27 -16.55 18.34
N PRO A 276 6.39 -17.04 18.91
CA PRO A 276 6.48 -18.39 19.45
C PRO A 276 5.43 -18.69 20.53
N ASP A 277 4.97 -17.65 21.25
CA ASP A 277 3.97 -17.73 22.31
C ASP A 277 2.58 -18.17 21.83
N VAL A 278 2.27 -18.07 20.53
CA VAL A 278 1.01 -18.54 19.94
C VAL A 278 1.19 -19.74 19.00
N ALA A 279 2.36 -20.38 19.03
CA ALA A 279 2.71 -21.43 18.07
C ALA A 279 1.72 -22.61 18.10
N PHE A 280 1.33 -23.04 19.30
CA PHE A 280 0.36 -24.12 19.48
C PHE A 280 -1.02 -23.76 18.92
N GLN A 281 -1.52 -22.56 19.22
CA GLN A 281 -2.82 -22.09 18.72
C GLN A 281 -2.81 -21.94 17.20
N ALA A 282 -1.72 -21.43 16.63
CA ALA A 282 -1.56 -21.28 15.18
C ALA A 282 -1.54 -22.64 14.47
N ALA A 283 -0.80 -23.62 15.02
CA ALA A 283 -0.75 -24.98 14.46
C ALA A 283 -2.13 -25.66 14.47
N ARG A 284 -2.84 -25.58 15.61
CA ARG A 284 -4.23 -26.10 15.73
C ARG A 284 -5.19 -25.42 14.77
N LEU A 285 -5.04 -24.11 14.54
CA LEU A 285 -5.87 -23.38 13.59
C LEU A 285 -5.64 -23.89 12.17
N VAL A 286 -4.38 -24.09 11.76
CA VAL A 286 -4.04 -24.60 10.42
C VAL A 286 -4.54 -26.03 10.23
N GLU A 287 -4.40 -26.90 11.23
CA GLU A 287 -4.97 -28.26 11.21
C GLU A 287 -6.49 -28.22 11.01
N LYS A 288 -7.19 -27.39 11.81
CA LYS A 288 -8.64 -27.21 11.68
C LYS A 288 -9.03 -26.68 10.30
N LEU A 289 -8.34 -25.66 9.79
CA LEU A 289 -8.58 -25.10 8.45
C LEU A 289 -8.35 -26.13 7.34
N SER A 290 -7.32 -26.96 7.47
CA SER A 290 -6.98 -28.01 6.50
C SER A 290 -8.01 -29.15 6.48
N SER A 291 -8.73 -29.35 7.58
CA SER A 291 -9.81 -30.34 7.69
C SER A 291 -11.11 -29.91 7.00
N PHE A 292 -11.28 -28.62 6.71
CA PHE A 292 -12.46 -28.13 5.99
C PHE A 292 -12.35 -28.40 4.48
N SER A 293 -13.23 -29.26 3.99
CA SER A 293 -13.54 -29.32 2.55
C SER A 293 -14.26 -28.04 2.15
N HIS A 294 -13.63 -27.24 1.29
CA HIS A 294 -14.26 -26.04 0.74
C HIS A 294 -14.98 -26.43 -0.54
N ALA A 295 -16.32 -26.36 -0.55
CA ALA A 295 -17.07 -26.42 -1.79
C ALA A 295 -16.62 -25.24 -2.66
N GLN A 296 -16.05 -25.52 -3.83
CA GLN A 296 -15.63 -24.47 -4.75
C GLN A 296 -16.89 -23.83 -5.36
N GLY A 297 -17.10 -22.56 -5.07
CA GLY A 297 -18.07 -21.73 -5.75
C GLY A 297 -17.66 -21.45 -7.20
N PRO A 298 -18.52 -20.75 -7.96
CA PRO A 298 -18.16 -20.31 -9.31
C PRO A 298 -16.93 -19.39 -9.27
N THR A 299 -16.08 -19.51 -10.29
CA THR A 299 -14.95 -18.59 -10.49
C THR A 299 -15.48 -17.24 -10.98
N VAL A 300 -15.24 -16.20 -10.19
CA VAL A 300 -15.67 -14.83 -10.44
C VAL A 300 -14.47 -13.87 -10.50
N SER A 301 -14.70 -12.66 -11.00
CA SER A 301 -13.74 -11.57 -10.85
C SER A 301 -13.68 -11.16 -9.39
N LEU A 302 -12.49 -11.25 -8.78
CA LEU A 302 -12.23 -10.79 -7.42
C LEU A 302 -11.47 -9.48 -7.46
N HIS A 303 -11.81 -8.55 -6.58
CA HIS A 303 -11.08 -7.30 -6.39
C HIS A 303 -9.72 -7.57 -5.75
N GLY A 304 -9.66 -8.48 -4.78
CA GLY A 304 -8.45 -9.00 -4.17
C GLY A 304 -7.80 -8.13 -3.09
N ASP A 305 -8.25 -6.89 -2.91
CA ASP A 305 -7.87 -6.03 -1.78
C ASP A 305 -9.05 -5.20 -1.27
N VAL A 306 -10.16 -5.88 -0.95
CA VAL A 306 -11.40 -5.24 -0.52
C VAL A 306 -11.25 -4.68 0.89
N HIS A 307 -11.34 -3.36 1.02
CA HIS A 307 -11.42 -2.66 2.30
C HIS A 307 -11.89 -1.21 2.11
N ALA A 308 -12.30 -0.54 3.20
CA ALA A 308 -12.85 0.81 3.18
C ALA A 308 -11.96 1.90 2.52
N LYS A 309 -10.63 1.71 2.45
CA LYS A 309 -9.73 2.67 1.75
C LYS A 309 -9.79 2.55 0.22
N ASN A 310 -10.31 1.44 -0.29
CA ASN A 310 -10.42 1.12 -1.72
C ASN A 310 -11.86 1.27 -2.23
N ALA A 311 -12.68 2.04 -1.51
CA ALA A 311 -14.05 2.34 -1.87
C ALA A 311 -14.29 3.85 -1.67
N ILE A 312 -14.87 4.50 -2.68
CA ILE A 312 -15.23 5.92 -2.66
C ILE A 312 -16.75 6.03 -2.67
N TRP A 313 -17.29 6.78 -1.70
CA TRP A 313 -18.69 7.10 -1.56
C TRP A 313 -19.00 8.45 -2.20
N ASN A 314 -20.00 8.47 -3.08
CA ASN A 314 -20.52 9.70 -3.69
C ASN A 314 -22.04 9.60 -3.88
N ASP A 315 -22.79 10.40 -3.14
CA ASP A 315 -24.25 10.55 -3.27
C ASP A 315 -25.02 9.23 -3.42
N GLY A 316 -24.77 8.25 -2.54
CA GLY A 316 -25.48 6.97 -2.55
C GLY A 316 -24.86 5.89 -3.45
N LYS A 317 -23.82 6.24 -4.23
CA LYS A 317 -23.07 5.32 -5.08
C LYS A 317 -21.71 4.99 -4.46
N LEU A 318 -21.25 3.77 -4.70
CA LEU A 318 -19.89 3.33 -4.36
C LEU A 318 -19.13 2.94 -5.61
N THR A 319 -17.90 3.44 -5.67
CA THR A 319 -16.93 3.10 -6.70
C THR A 319 -15.74 2.40 -6.05
N LEU A 320 -15.42 1.19 -6.50
CA LEU A 320 -14.24 0.44 -6.08
C LEU A 320 -13.02 0.92 -6.85
N ILE A 321 -11.90 1.08 -6.15
CA ILE A 321 -10.62 1.54 -6.72
C ILE A 321 -9.49 0.57 -6.34
N ASP A 322 -8.36 0.68 -7.02
CA ASP A 322 -7.15 -0.13 -6.77
C ASP A 322 -7.30 -1.62 -7.13
N LEU A 323 -7.56 -1.88 -8.41
CA LEU A 323 -7.62 -3.22 -8.99
C LEU A 323 -6.24 -3.91 -9.18
N ASP A 324 -5.19 -3.46 -8.49
CA ASP A 324 -3.83 -4.03 -8.59
C ASP A 324 -3.81 -5.54 -8.27
N GLN A 325 -4.66 -5.96 -7.33
CA GLN A 325 -4.71 -7.32 -6.80
C GLN A 325 -5.87 -8.13 -7.36
N ALA A 326 -6.53 -7.64 -8.41
CA ALA A 326 -7.64 -8.33 -9.03
C ALA A 326 -7.19 -9.68 -9.59
N SER A 327 -8.05 -10.68 -9.39
CA SER A 327 -7.75 -12.09 -9.65
C SER A 327 -9.04 -12.87 -9.94
N ALA A 328 -8.95 -14.01 -10.60
CA ALA A 328 -10.08 -14.91 -10.81
C ALA A 328 -10.14 -15.96 -9.69
N GLY A 329 -11.28 -16.14 -9.03
CA GLY A 329 -11.40 -17.16 -7.99
C GLY A 329 -12.76 -17.18 -7.30
N ASP A 330 -12.83 -17.88 -6.18
CA ASP A 330 -14.04 -17.99 -5.37
C ASP A 330 -14.35 -16.64 -4.65
N ALA A 331 -15.60 -16.18 -4.74
CA ALA A 331 -16.10 -14.95 -4.12
C ALA A 331 -15.78 -14.86 -2.61
N SER A 332 -15.75 -16.00 -1.93
CA SER A 332 -15.41 -16.10 -0.49
C SER A 332 -14.02 -15.57 -0.16
N ALA A 333 -13.09 -15.50 -1.12
CA ALA A 333 -11.76 -14.95 -0.89
C ALA A 333 -11.79 -13.44 -0.59
N ASP A 334 -12.62 -12.67 -1.30
CA ASP A 334 -12.78 -11.23 -1.06
C ASP A 334 -13.57 -10.99 0.25
N ILE A 335 -14.68 -11.71 0.43
CA ILE A 335 -15.54 -11.55 1.61
C ILE A 335 -14.80 -11.96 2.89
N GLY A 336 -14.10 -13.09 2.86
CA GLY A 336 -13.29 -13.58 3.98
C GLY A 336 -12.16 -12.61 4.33
N SER A 337 -11.47 -12.05 3.33
CA SER A 337 -10.43 -11.02 3.55
C SER A 337 -11.01 -9.76 4.18
N PHE A 338 -12.17 -9.31 3.70
CA PHE A 338 -12.84 -8.12 4.22
C PHE A 338 -13.29 -8.31 5.68
N LEU A 339 -13.96 -9.42 6.00
CA LEU A 339 -14.42 -9.74 7.35
C LEU A 339 -13.24 -9.94 8.32
N ALA A 340 -12.17 -10.60 7.88
CA ALA A 340 -10.94 -10.74 8.66
C ALA A 340 -10.31 -9.37 8.95
N GLY A 341 -10.32 -8.46 7.98
CA GLY A 341 -9.88 -7.08 8.15
C GLY A 341 -10.71 -6.30 9.17
N LEU A 342 -12.04 -6.40 9.13
CA LEU A 342 -12.92 -5.77 10.13
C LEU A 342 -12.64 -6.33 11.52
N HIS A 343 -12.54 -7.65 11.66
CA HIS A 343 -12.24 -8.27 12.95
C HIS A 343 -10.87 -7.86 13.49
N TYR A 344 -9.86 -7.74 12.63
CA TYR A 344 -8.55 -7.21 13.03
C TYR A 344 -8.66 -5.80 13.60
N ARG A 345 -9.36 -4.90 12.89
CA ARG A 345 -9.57 -3.51 13.32
C ARG A 345 -10.29 -3.41 14.65
N GLU A 346 -11.27 -4.27 14.88
CA GLU A 346 -11.96 -4.39 16.18
C GLU A 346 -10.99 -4.81 17.29
N CYS A 347 -10.18 -5.85 17.05
CA CYS A 347 -9.19 -6.34 18.01
C CYS A 347 -8.12 -5.31 18.37
N VAL A 348 -7.75 -4.42 17.45
CA VAL A 348 -6.79 -3.33 17.72
C VAL A 348 -7.46 -2.04 18.20
N GLY A 349 -8.79 -2.04 18.38
CA GLY A 349 -9.55 -0.90 18.90
C GLY A 349 -9.77 0.24 17.91
N GLU A 350 -9.58 0.01 16.61
CA GLU A 350 -9.86 1.00 15.56
C GLU A 350 -11.36 1.13 15.26
N ILE A 351 -12.17 0.09 15.56
CA ILE A 351 -13.63 0.11 15.43
C ILE A 351 -14.28 -0.56 16.65
N SER A 352 -15.51 -0.15 17.00
CA SER A 352 -16.26 -0.71 18.13
C SER A 352 -16.91 -2.06 17.80
N ALA A 353 -16.95 -2.98 18.77
CA ALA A 353 -17.62 -4.29 18.66
C ALA A 353 -19.12 -4.21 18.34
N LYS A 354 -19.77 -3.06 18.56
CA LYS A 354 -21.17 -2.82 18.16
C LYS A 354 -21.40 -2.87 16.64
N THR A 355 -20.33 -2.89 15.83
CA THR A 355 -20.39 -2.95 14.36
C THR A 355 -20.63 -4.37 13.84
N ARG A 356 -20.60 -5.41 14.71
CA ARG A 356 -20.74 -6.82 14.31
C ARG A 356 -22.17 -7.36 14.29
N SER A 357 -23.15 -6.59 14.74
CA SER A 357 -24.56 -6.97 14.63
C SER A 357 -25.10 -6.65 13.24
N VAL A 358 -24.50 -7.27 12.21
CA VAL A 358 -25.02 -7.37 10.83
C VAL A 358 -24.74 -8.78 10.31
#